data_AF-A0A954F6R9-F1
#
_entry.id   AF-A0A954F6R9-F1
#
_cell.length_a   1.000
_cell.length_b   1.000
_cell.length_c   1.000
_cell.angle_alpha   90.00
_cell.angle_beta   90.00
_cell.angle_gamma   90.00
#
_symmetry.space_group_name_H-M   'P 1'
#
loop_
_entity.id
_entity.type
_entity.pdbx_description
1 polymer ?
#
loop_
_entity_poly.entity_id
_entity_poly.type
_entity_poly.pdbx_seq_one_letter_code
_entity_poly.pdbx_strand_id
1 'polypeptide(L)'
;QNLFLLPGYEDDVFVDENGNRRYDSWEKLTTDHNHNGEFDFAPHIKLTIERYLLPTGRSIHRELDEEGNITSPGGVDPDVEVEQKRHNTTELVEMRRIQGTGKLRDYVRDTYPGNEALFDRLALSDGDDVSAYPGFDALFDSLETVLTKQDVRFLLRMEVRRKVQDARGSAFPLGDFQSDLQLQRAISENLSARGESADAVESYKLTFDEPTDPGAPPALLARAEDLRKALAMVKGHTDSGLTP
;
A
#
# COMPACT_ATOMS: atom_id res chain seq x y z
N GLN A 1 14.67 15.75 -10.31
CA GLN A 1 15.81 14.90 -10.74
C GLN A 1 16.06 15.21 -12.21
N ASN A 2 17.29 15.58 -12.54
CA ASN A 2 17.65 15.98 -13.90
C ASN A 2 18.19 14.77 -14.67
N LEU A 3 17.84 14.67 -15.95
CA LEU A 3 18.43 13.72 -16.88
C LEU A 3 19.67 14.39 -17.48
N PHE A 4 20.79 13.68 -17.52
CA PHE A 4 22.02 14.20 -18.11
C PHE A 4 22.27 13.50 -19.44
N LEU A 5 22.45 14.29 -20.51
CA LEU A 5 22.92 13.80 -21.80
C LEU A 5 24.31 13.19 -21.64
N LEU A 6 24.52 12.03 -22.26
CA LEU A 6 25.84 11.44 -22.34
C LEU A 6 26.76 12.32 -23.22
N PRO A 7 27.97 12.65 -22.75
CA PRO A 7 28.94 13.37 -23.58
C PRO A 7 29.18 12.64 -24.91
N GLY A 8 29.07 13.37 -26.02
CA GLY A 8 29.27 12.83 -27.37
C GLY A 8 28.00 12.40 -28.10
N TYR A 9 26.83 12.55 -27.47
CA TYR A 9 25.53 12.33 -28.10
C TYR A 9 24.70 13.61 -28.04
N GLU A 10 23.93 13.86 -29.10
CA GLU A 10 23.05 15.02 -29.24
C GLU A 10 21.65 14.52 -29.63
N ASP A 11 20.61 15.17 -29.11
CA ASP A 11 19.23 14.86 -29.49
C ASP A 11 19.00 15.30 -30.94
N ASP A 12 18.20 14.53 -31.68
CA ASP A 12 17.73 14.97 -32.99
C ASP A 12 16.89 16.25 -32.88
N VAL A 13 16.86 17.01 -33.97
CA VAL A 13 16.13 18.28 -34.03
C VAL A 13 15.05 18.17 -35.10
N PHE A 14 13.82 18.55 -34.77
CA PHE A 14 12.68 18.56 -35.69
C PHE A 14 12.07 19.96 -35.82
N VAL A 15 11.30 20.16 -36.88
CA VAL A 15 10.49 21.36 -37.07
C VAL A 15 9.16 21.17 -36.34
N ASP A 16 8.98 21.87 -35.22
CA ASP A 16 7.71 21.93 -34.48
C ASP A 16 6.70 22.79 -35.26
N GLU A 17 5.91 22.15 -36.13
CA GLU A 17 4.96 22.84 -37.01
C GLU A 17 3.68 23.26 -36.28
N ASN A 18 3.32 22.56 -35.19
CA ASN A 18 2.08 22.77 -34.46
C ASN A 18 2.25 23.46 -33.10
N GLY A 19 3.49 23.71 -32.67
CA GLY A 19 3.85 24.40 -31.44
C GLY A 19 3.69 23.56 -30.16
N ASN A 20 3.57 22.24 -30.26
CA ASN A 20 3.33 21.36 -29.11
C ASN A 20 4.62 20.92 -28.39
N ARG A 21 5.79 21.30 -28.92
CA ARG A 21 7.14 20.94 -28.41
C ARG A 21 7.39 19.45 -28.28
N ARG A 22 6.77 18.63 -29.13
CA ARG A 22 6.92 17.19 -29.20
C ARG A 22 7.04 16.78 -30.66
N TYR A 23 7.95 15.86 -30.94
CA TYR A 23 8.06 15.32 -32.28
C TYR A 23 6.78 14.55 -32.62
N ASP A 24 6.09 14.98 -33.66
CA ASP A 24 5.03 14.24 -34.29
C ASP A 24 5.56 13.53 -35.55
N SER A 25 5.04 12.33 -35.85
CA SER A 25 5.58 11.47 -36.92
C SER A 25 5.50 12.05 -38.34
N TRP A 26 4.74 13.14 -38.54
CA TRP A 26 4.65 13.87 -39.81
C TRP A 26 5.62 15.05 -39.90
N GLU A 27 6.26 15.44 -38.80
CA GLU A 27 7.17 16.57 -38.74
C GLU A 27 8.53 16.20 -39.33
N LYS A 28 9.18 17.18 -39.96
CA LYS A 28 10.47 16.94 -40.60
C LYS A 28 11.60 17.09 -39.61
N LEU A 29 12.52 16.13 -39.62
CA LEU A 29 13.82 16.25 -38.98
C LEU A 29 14.63 17.35 -39.68
N THR A 30 15.13 18.29 -38.87
CA THR A 30 16.07 19.33 -39.27
C THR A 30 17.50 18.84 -39.19
N THR A 31 17.82 18.09 -38.11
CA THR A 31 19.11 17.47 -37.90
C THR A 31 18.87 16.06 -37.38
N ASP A 32 19.42 15.09 -38.11
CA ASP A 32 19.44 13.67 -37.75
C ASP A 32 20.92 13.31 -37.50
N HIS A 33 21.28 13.14 -36.23
CA HIS A 33 22.66 12.96 -35.78
C HIS A 33 23.19 11.55 -36.01
N ASN A 34 22.31 10.55 -36.15
CA ASN A 34 22.69 9.14 -36.33
C ASN A 34 22.46 8.63 -37.77
N HIS A 35 21.82 9.44 -38.62
CA HIS A 35 21.48 9.20 -40.02
C HIS A 35 20.55 7.99 -40.26
N ASN A 36 19.66 7.68 -39.33
CA ASN A 36 18.71 6.57 -39.45
C ASN A 36 17.33 6.99 -40.01
N GLY A 37 17.07 8.30 -40.18
CA GLY A 37 15.80 8.83 -40.67
C GLY A 37 14.62 8.75 -39.70
N GLU A 38 14.87 8.43 -38.43
CA GLU A 38 13.90 8.35 -37.34
C GLU A 38 14.33 9.27 -36.20
N PHE A 39 13.40 10.08 -35.67
CA PHE A 39 13.70 10.92 -34.51
C PHE A 39 14.04 10.07 -33.29
N ASP A 40 15.25 10.22 -32.75
CA ASP A 40 15.64 9.64 -31.49
C ASP A 40 16.15 10.67 -30.48
N PHE A 41 15.95 10.35 -29.21
CA PHE A 41 16.61 11.06 -28.12
C PHE A 41 17.98 10.43 -27.91
N ALA A 42 18.99 11.28 -27.71
CA ALA A 42 20.29 10.83 -27.27
C ALA A 42 20.17 10.04 -25.95
N PRO A 43 21.09 9.10 -25.69
CA PRO A 43 21.07 8.35 -24.46
C PRO A 43 21.29 9.29 -23.26
N HIS A 44 20.31 9.30 -22.36
CA HIS A 44 20.35 10.07 -21.12
C HIS A 44 20.65 9.14 -19.94
N ILE A 45 21.43 9.62 -18.97
CA ILE A 45 21.67 8.89 -17.72
C ILE A 45 20.93 9.56 -16.58
N LYS A 46 20.28 8.72 -15.77
CA LYS A 46 19.76 9.07 -14.46
C LYS A 46 20.66 8.50 -13.37
N LEU A 47 21.47 9.36 -12.74
CA LEU A 47 22.36 8.99 -11.64
C LEU A 47 21.79 9.43 -10.30
N THR A 48 21.81 8.52 -9.32
CA THR A 48 21.59 8.87 -7.92
C THR A 48 22.89 9.45 -7.38
N ILE A 49 22.91 10.76 -7.14
CA ILE A 49 24.10 11.51 -6.72
C ILE A 49 24.18 11.74 -5.20
N GLU A 50 23.09 11.47 -4.48
CA GLU A 50 22.95 11.79 -3.06
C GLU A 50 22.41 10.59 -2.28
N ARG A 51 22.83 10.49 -1.02
CA ARG A 51 22.32 9.50 -0.05
C ARG A 51 21.64 10.24 1.09
N TYR A 52 20.52 9.69 1.52
CA TYR A 52 19.78 10.19 2.67
C TYR A 52 20.28 9.52 3.94
N LEU A 53 20.57 10.34 4.94
CA LEU A 53 20.90 9.92 6.29
C LEU A 53 19.84 10.45 7.24
N LEU A 54 19.50 9.64 8.24
CA LEU A 54 18.69 10.06 9.37
C LEU A 54 19.50 11.04 10.25
N PRO A 55 18.86 11.82 11.14
CA PRO A 55 19.56 12.71 12.07
C PRO A 55 20.61 12.00 12.94
N THR A 56 20.47 10.70 13.13
CA THR A 56 21.42 9.82 13.84
C THR A 56 22.64 9.42 13.00
N GLY A 57 22.69 9.78 11.72
CA GLY A 57 23.71 9.36 10.77
C GLY A 57 23.46 7.98 10.14
N ARG A 58 22.40 7.25 10.55
CA ARG A 58 22.03 5.97 9.92
C ARG A 58 21.50 6.18 8.50
N SER A 59 21.91 5.32 7.57
CA SER A 59 21.40 5.28 6.20
C SER A 59 20.11 4.47 6.12
N ILE A 60 19.13 4.95 5.36
CA ILE A 60 17.90 4.20 5.02
C ILE A 60 18.09 3.32 3.78
N HIS A 61 19.24 3.41 3.11
CA HIS A 61 19.50 2.65 1.89
C HIS A 61 19.96 1.24 2.25
N ARG A 62 19.57 0.28 1.43
CA ARG A 62 20.13 -1.08 1.50
C ARG A 62 21.61 -1.02 1.11
N GLU A 63 22.47 -1.63 1.92
CA GLU A 63 23.91 -1.67 1.70
C GLU A 63 24.35 -3.09 1.41
N LEU A 64 25.30 -3.21 0.48
CA LEU A 64 25.90 -4.46 0.05
C LEU A 64 27.41 -4.37 0.31
N ASP A 65 28.05 -5.48 0.64
CA ASP A 65 29.51 -5.60 0.62
C ASP A 65 30.05 -5.77 -0.81
N GLU A 66 31.37 -5.85 -0.96
CA GLU A 66 32.05 -6.01 -2.26
C GLU A 66 31.69 -7.35 -2.92
N GLU A 67 31.32 -8.36 -2.12
CA GLU A 67 30.88 -9.69 -2.52
C GLU A 67 29.38 -9.77 -2.85
N GLY A 68 28.61 -8.69 -2.61
CA GLY A 68 27.18 -8.59 -2.90
C GLY A 68 26.25 -9.10 -1.79
N ASN A 69 26.76 -9.44 -0.61
CA ASN A 69 25.94 -9.77 0.57
C ASN A 69 25.37 -8.50 1.21
N ILE A 70 24.20 -8.64 1.82
CA ILE A 70 23.50 -7.52 2.46
C ILE A 70 24.14 -7.22 3.82
N THR A 71 24.78 -6.06 3.94
CA THR A 71 25.36 -5.56 5.20
C THR A 71 24.34 -4.74 5.98
N SER A 72 23.43 -4.04 5.29
CA SER A 72 22.28 -3.36 5.87
C SER A 72 21.06 -3.62 5.01
N PRO A 73 19.94 -4.14 5.56
CA PRO A 73 18.71 -4.32 4.79
C PRO A 73 18.11 -3.00 4.30
N GLY A 74 18.51 -1.87 4.90
CA GLY A 74 17.92 -0.55 4.67
C GLY A 74 16.57 -0.41 5.37
N GLY A 75 15.98 0.78 5.25
CA GLY A 75 14.69 1.12 5.86
C GLY A 75 14.78 1.65 7.29
N VAL A 76 13.62 1.69 7.95
CA VAL A 76 13.46 2.11 9.35
C VAL A 76 12.78 0.97 10.10
N ASP A 77 13.44 0.49 11.14
CA ASP A 77 12.89 -0.54 12.01
C ASP A 77 11.90 0.09 12.99
N PRO A 78 10.67 -0.46 13.13
CA PRO A 78 9.73 0.02 14.13
C PRO A 78 10.16 -0.39 15.54
N ASP A 79 9.84 0.42 16.55
CA ASP A 79 10.10 0.07 17.96
C ASP A 79 9.31 -1.18 18.41
N VAL A 80 8.13 -1.38 17.82
CA VAL A 80 7.25 -2.52 18.06
C VAL A 80 6.85 -3.09 16.70
N GLU A 81 7.32 -4.29 16.38
CA GLU A 81 6.98 -4.96 15.14
C GLU A 81 5.59 -5.60 15.20
N VAL A 82 4.83 -5.49 14.10
CA VAL A 82 3.52 -6.12 13.95
C VAL A 82 3.52 -7.05 12.76
N GLU A 83 3.05 -8.29 12.96
CA GLU A 83 2.88 -9.24 11.87
C GLU A 83 1.82 -8.73 10.89
N GLN A 84 2.23 -8.41 9.67
CA GLN A 84 1.33 -7.95 8.63
C GLN A 84 0.45 -9.09 8.12
N LYS A 85 -0.82 -8.80 7.80
CA LYS A 85 -1.72 -9.77 7.15
C LYS A 85 -1.11 -10.17 5.80
N ARG A 86 -0.69 -11.43 5.69
CA ARG A 86 -0.21 -12.01 4.44
C ARG A 86 -1.39 -12.60 3.69
N HIS A 87 -1.71 -12.01 2.54
CA HIS A 87 -2.65 -12.60 1.60
C HIS A 87 -2.01 -13.79 0.89
N ASN A 88 -2.80 -14.83 0.64
CA ASN A 88 -2.33 -15.95 -0.16
C ASN A 88 -2.25 -15.56 -1.65
N THR A 89 -1.53 -16.35 -2.45
CA THR A 89 -1.33 -16.04 -3.87
C THR A 89 -2.64 -15.95 -4.65
N THR A 90 -3.60 -16.82 -4.36
CA THR A 90 -4.91 -16.85 -5.05
C THR A 90 -5.71 -15.58 -4.76
N GLU A 91 -5.76 -15.16 -3.49
CA GLU A 91 -6.35 -13.88 -3.08
C GLU A 91 -5.68 -12.71 -3.79
N LEU A 92 -4.35 -12.66 -3.83
CA LEU A 92 -3.62 -11.56 -4.48
C LEU A 92 -3.87 -11.49 -6.00
N VAL A 93 -3.97 -12.64 -6.66
CA VAL A 93 -4.32 -12.71 -8.09
C VAL A 93 -5.74 -12.20 -8.30
N GLU A 94 -6.67 -12.62 -7.45
CA GLU A 94 -8.06 -12.25 -7.55
C GLU A 94 -8.31 -10.76 -7.22
N MET A 95 -7.65 -10.23 -6.19
CA MET A 95 -7.66 -8.79 -5.87
C MET A 95 -7.18 -7.97 -7.07
N ARG A 96 -6.08 -8.40 -7.72
CA ARG A 96 -5.57 -7.75 -8.93
C ARG A 96 -6.54 -7.86 -10.10
N ARG A 97 -7.19 -9.01 -10.30
CA ARG A 97 -8.22 -9.20 -11.33
C ARG A 97 -9.34 -8.19 -11.14
N ILE A 98 -9.92 -8.10 -9.94
CA ILE A 98 -11.01 -7.17 -9.61
C ILE A 98 -10.59 -5.72 -9.83
N GLN A 99 -9.42 -5.31 -9.33
CA GLN A 99 -8.89 -3.96 -9.55
C GLN A 99 -8.71 -3.64 -11.04
N GLY A 100 -8.26 -4.63 -11.83
CA GLY A 100 -8.12 -4.50 -13.28
C GLY A 100 -9.44 -4.33 -14.03
N THR A 101 -10.57 -4.79 -13.48
CA THR A 101 -11.89 -4.62 -14.12
C THR A 101 -12.41 -3.18 -14.08
N GLY A 102 -11.92 -2.34 -13.15
CA GLY A 102 -12.43 -0.99 -12.93
C GLY A 102 -13.80 -0.90 -12.26
N LYS A 103 -14.52 -2.01 -12.05
CA LYS A 103 -15.90 -2.02 -11.50
C LYS A 103 -16.03 -1.32 -10.14
N LEU A 104 -15.07 -1.50 -9.25
CA LEU A 104 -15.05 -0.81 -7.95
C LEU A 104 -14.91 0.70 -8.11
N ARG A 105 -14.05 1.15 -9.04
CA ARG A 105 -13.87 2.56 -9.34
C ARG A 105 -15.12 3.16 -10.00
N ASP A 106 -15.75 2.43 -10.91
CA ASP A 106 -16.98 2.84 -11.56
C ASP A 106 -18.11 2.99 -10.54
N TYR A 107 -18.28 2.01 -9.65
CA TYR A 107 -19.23 2.10 -8.54
C TYR A 107 -19.01 3.37 -7.70
N VAL A 108 -17.76 3.66 -7.31
CA VAL A 108 -17.44 4.86 -6.53
C VAL A 108 -17.72 6.13 -7.35
N ARG A 109 -17.33 6.18 -8.61
CA ARG A 109 -17.58 7.32 -9.51
C ARG A 109 -19.08 7.62 -9.62
N ASP A 110 -19.89 6.59 -9.75
CA ASP A 110 -21.31 6.72 -10.06
C ASP A 110 -22.15 6.95 -8.79
N THR A 111 -21.71 6.43 -7.63
CA THR A 111 -22.43 6.54 -6.34
C THR A 111 -22.01 7.77 -5.54
N TYR A 112 -20.79 8.29 -5.75
CA TYR A 112 -20.27 9.44 -5.01
C TYR A 112 -21.11 10.72 -5.15
N PRO A 113 -21.55 11.13 -6.37
CA PRO A 113 -22.40 12.30 -6.53
C PRO A 113 -23.71 12.16 -5.76
N GLY A 114 -24.01 13.12 -4.87
CA GLY A 114 -25.19 13.09 -4.00
C GLY A 114 -25.02 12.29 -2.71
N ASN A 115 -23.87 11.63 -2.50
CA ASN A 115 -23.52 10.92 -1.27
C ASN A 115 -22.17 11.37 -0.70
N GLU A 116 -21.70 12.57 -1.01
CA GLU A 116 -20.34 13.04 -0.70
C GLU A 116 -20.03 12.94 0.80
N ALA A 117 -20.95 13.40 1.65
CA ALA A 117 -20.78 13.34 3.11
C ALA A 117 -20.76 11.90 3.66
N LEU A 118 -21.42 10.95 2.99
CA LEU A 118 -21.32 9.54 3.34
C LEU A 118 -19.93 9.01 2.98
N PHE A 119 -19.45 9.28 1.76
CA PHE A 119 -18.15 8.81 1.29
C PHE A 119 -16.99 9.43 2.05
N ASP A 120 -17.10 10.69 2.48
CA ASP A 120 -16.12 11.33 3.37
C ASP A 120 -16.02 10.60 4.71
N ARG A 121 -17.15 10.16 5.29
CA ARG A 121 -17.15 9.33 6.49
C ARG A 121 -16.56 7.95 6.23
N LEU A 122 -16.99 7.24 5.18
CA LEU A 122 -16.48 5.91 4.82
C LEU A 122 -14.96 5.93 4.55
N ALA A 123 -14.45 6.99 3.93
CA ALA A 123 -13.03 7.17 3.68
C ALA A 123 -12.23 7.33 4.97
N LEU A 124 -12.81 7.95 6.01
CA LEU A 124 -12.20 8.02 7.35
C LEU A 124 -12.30 6.67 8.04
N SER A 125 -13.50 6.14 8.20
CA SER A 125 -13.72 4.78 8.68
C SER A 125 -15.08 4.26 8.24
N ASP A 126 -15.12 3.00 7.81
CA ASP A 126 -16.38 2.28 7.53
C ASP A 126 -16.73 1.27 8.64
N GLY A 127 -15.96 1.24 9.75
CA GLY A 127 -16.23 0.37 10.90
C GLY A 127 -16.25 -1.12 10.59
N ASP A 128 -15.60 -1.53 9.50
CA ASP A 128 -15.66 -2.89 8.97
C ASP A 128 -17.06 -3.36 8.52
N ASP A 129 -17.97 -2.40 8.33
CA ASP A 129 -19.35 -2.63 7.95
C ASP A 129 -19.54 -2.58 6.43
N VAL A 130 -19.80 -3.77 5.88
CA VAL A 130 -20.12 -3.94 4.46
C VAL A 130 -21.45 -3.27 4.10
N SER A 131 -22.40 -3.22 5.03
CA SER A 131 -23.73 -2.65 4.79
C SER A 131 -23.73 -1.12 4.72
N ALA A 132 -22.63 -0.48 5.14
CA ALA A 132 -22.45 0.97 5.04
C ALA A 132 -22.34 1.45 3.57
N TYR A 133 -22.10 0.54 2.62
CA TYR A 133 -21.96 0.82 1.19
C TYR A 133 -23.30 0.61 0.44
N PRO A 134 -23.88 1.66 -0.17
CA PRO A 134 -25.15 1.54 -0.87
C PRO A 134 -25.09 0.54 -2.04
N GLY A 135 -25.94 -0.50 -2.02
CA GLY A 135 -25.97 -1.48 -3.11
C GLY A 135 -24.75 -2.41 -3.18
N PHE A 136 -24.02 -2.59 -2.07
CA PHE A 136 -22.84 -3.45 -2.02
C PHE A 136 -23.09 -4.88 -2.52
N ASP A 137 -24.21 -5.50 -2.14
CA ASP A 137 -24.49 -6.89 -2.52
C ASP A 137 -24.58 -7.06 -4.04
N ALA A 138 -25.24 -6.13 -4.73
CA ALA A 138 -25.31 -6.13 -6.19
C ALA A 138 -23.93 -5.92 -6.83
N LEU A 139 -23.10 -5.05 -6.25
CA LEU A 139 -21.71 -4.88 -6.68
C LEU A 139 -20.94 -6.18 -6.51
N PHE A 140 -21.01 -6.80 -5.33
CA PHE A 140 -20.30 -8.03 -4.98
C PHE A 140 -20.66 -9.18 -5.92
N ASP A 141 -21.95 -9.39 -6.16
CA ASP A 141 -22.44 -10.44 -7.06
C ASP A 141 -21.92 -10.22 -8.49
N SER A 142 -21.83 -8.96 -8.93
CA SER A 142 -21.32 -8.62 -10.27
C SER A 142 -19.82 -8.91 -10.46
N LEU A 143 -19.05 -9.08 -9.38
CA LEU A 143 -17.60 -9.33 -9.47
C LEU A 143 -17.28 -10.79 -9.78
N GLU A 144 -18.24 -11.70 -9.54
CA GLU A 144 -18.08 -13.16 -9.71
C GLU A 144 -16.78 -13.64 -9.06
N THR A 145 -16.57 -13.26 -7.80
CA THR A 145 -15.29 -13.42 -7.10
C THR A 145 -15.30 -14.56 -6.08
N VAL A 146 -14.12 -15.13 -5.84
CA VAL A 146 -13.85 -16.05 -4.73
C VAL A 146 -13.48 -15.32 -3.43
N LEU A 147 -13.30 -14.00 -3.48
CA LEU A 147 -13.00 -13.20 -2.28
C LEU A 147 -14.20 -13.11 -1.35
N THR A 148 -13.92 -12.91 -0.06
CA THR A 148 -14.98 -12.62 0.90
C THR A 148 -15.54 -11.20 0.69
N LYS A 149 -16.75 -10.95 1.18
CA LYS A 149 -17.31 -9.58 1.19
C LYS A 149 -16.38 -8.60 1.90
N GLN A 150 -15.69 -9.04 2.94
CA GLN A 150 -14.75 -8.21 3.68
C GLN A 150 -13.51 -7.83 2.86
N ASP A 151 -12.96 -8.76 2.06
CA ASP A 151 -11.83 -8.44 1.18
C ASP A 151 -12.26 -7.49 0.04
N VAL A 152 -13.46 -7.67 -0.52
CA VAL A 152 -14.01 -6.74 -1.52
C VAL A 152 -14.27 -5.36 -0.91
N ARG A 153 -14.78 -5.30 0.32
CA ARG A 153 -15.00 -4.07 1.08
C ARG A 153 -13.68 -3.33 1.34
N PHE A 154 -12.63 -4.05 1.71
CA PHE A 154 -11.28 -3.50 1.83
C PHE A 154 -10.83 -2.83 0.51
N LEU A 155 -10.96 -3.54 -0.62
CA LEU A 155 -10.62 -2.98 -1.94
C LEU A 155 -11.49 -1.78 -2.31
N LEU A 156 -12.77 -1.84 -2.00
CA LEU A 156 -13.72 -0.75 -2.26
C LEU A 156 -13.37 0.50 -1.45
N ARG A 157 -13.00 0.35 -0.18
CA ARG A 157 -12.59 1.48 0.66
C ARG A 157 -11.33 2.16 0.12
N MET A 158 -10.40 1.41 -0.49
CA MET A 158 -9.25 2.02 -1.16
C MET A 158 -9.67 2.96 -2.30
N GLU A 159 -10.66 2.55 -3.12
CA GLU A 159 -11.20 3.40 -4.19
C GLU A 159 -11.97 4.61 -3.63
N VAL A 160 -12.73 4.42 -2.55
CA VAL A 160 -13.42 5.52 -1.84
C VAL A 160 -12.42 6.55 -1.32
N ARG A 161 -11.36 6.11 -0.64
CA ARG A 161 -10.31 7.00 -0.14
C ARG A 161 -9.63 7.76 -1.27
N ARG A 162 -9.32 7.09 -2.38
CA ARG A 162 -8.76 7.75 -3.57
C ARG A 162 -9.70 8.85 -4.09
N LYS A 163 -10.99 8.54 -4.27
CA LYS A 163 -11.98 9.50 -4.75
C LYS A 163 -12.11 10.72 -3.83
N VAL A 164 -12.10 10.50 -2.51
CA VAL A 164 -12.17 11.59 -1.52
C VAL A 164 -10.89 12.42 -1.52
N GLN A 165 -9.71 11.82 -1.68
CA GLN A 165 -8.44 12.57 -1.83
C GLN A 165 -8.46 13.44 -3.08
N ASP A 166 -8.96 12.90 -4.21
CA ASP A 166 -9.11 13.65 -5.46
C ASP A 166 -10.07 14.83 -5.27
N ALA A 167 -11.22 14.63 -4.63
CA ALA A 167 -12.21 15.67 -4.37
C ALA A 167 -11.68 16.78 -3.44
N ARG A 168 -10.86 16.40 -2.45
CA ARG A 168 -10.23 17.35 -1.50
C ARG A 168 -9.00 18.05 -2.08
N GLY A 169 -8.43 17.53 -3.18
CA GLY A 169 -7.17 18.02 -3.75
C GLY A 169 -5.94 17.78 -2.87
N SER A 170 -6.03 16.88 -1.88
CA SER A 170 -4.95 16.62 -0.93
C SER A 170 -4.98 15.17 -0.43
N ALA A 171 -3.81 14.58 -0.23
CA ALA A 171 -3.72 13.25 0.37
C ALA A 171 -4.14 13.27 1.86
N PHE A 172 -4.54 12.11 2.41
CA PHE A 172 -4.79 11.98 3.84
C PHE A 172 -3.48 12.15 4.61
N PRO A 173 -3.40 13.08 5.59
CA PRO A 173 -2.13 13.45 6.21
C PRO A 173 -1.58 12.42 7.22
N LEU A 174 -2.41 11.52 7.74
CA LEU A 174 -2.10 10.70 8.93
C LEU A 174 -2.24 9.19 8.68
N GLY A 175 -2.09 8.74 7.43
CA GLY A 175 -2.24 7.33 7.09
C GLY A 175 -3.68 6.83 7.26
N ASP A 176 -3.84 5.54 7.55
CA ASP A 176 -5.13 4.88 7.66
C ASP A 176 -5.21 4.05 8.94
N PHE A 177 -5.68 4.66 10.03
CA PHE A 177 -5.75 4.00 11.33
C PHE A 177 -6.64 2.75 11.32
N GLN A 178 -7.59 2.62 10.38
CA GLN A 178 -8.47 1.45 10.34
C GLN A 178 -7.79 0.22 9.71
N SER A 179 -6.89 0.41 8.75
CA SER A 179 -6.31 -0.71 7.99
C SER A 179 -4.81 -0.90 8.21
N ASP A 180 -4.12 0.09 8.75
CA ASP A 180 -2.69 0.02 9.04
C ASP A 180 -2.45 -0.56 10.44
N LEU A 181 -2.10 -1.86 10.48
CA LEU A 181 -1.83 -2.60 11.71
C LEU A 181 -0.66 -2.01 12.51
N GLN A 182 0.33 -1.41 11.85
CA GLN A 182 1.47 -0.80 12.51
C GLN A 182 1.06 0.51 13.19
N LEU A 183 0.23 1.32 12.52
CA LEU A 183 -0.35 2.53 13.08
C LEU A 183 -1.30 2.21 14.24
N GLN A 184 -2.14 1.19 14.11
CA GLN A 184 -2.99 0.69 15.20
C GLN A 184 -2.16 0.35 16.43
N ARG A 185 -1.10 -0.44 16.25
CA ARG A 185 -0.21 -0.80 17.36
C ARG A 185 0.44 0.43 18.00
N ALA A 186 0.90 1.38 17.18
CA ALA A 186 1.50 2.62 17.68
C ALA A 186 0.49 3.45 18.49
N ILE A 187 -0.77 3.56 18.05
CA ILE A 187 -1.84 4.25 18.78
C ILE A 187 -2.12 3.55 20.11
N SER A 188 -2.28 2.22 20.09
CA SER A 188 -2.54 1.42 21.29
C SER A 188 -1.44 1.58 22.34
N GLU A 189 -0.16 1.49 21.95
CA GLU A 189 0.97 1.66 22.85
C GLU A 189 1.07 3.09 23.42
N ASN A 190 0.85 4.12 22.59
CA ASN A 190 0.86 5.51 23.05
C ASN A 190 -0.27 5.82 24.05
N LEU A 191 -1.47 5.30 23.81
CA LEU A 191 -2.61 5.50 24.71
C LEU A 191 -2.41 4.74 26.03
N SER A 192 -1.93 3.49 25.96
CA SER A 192 -1.59 2.68 27.14
C SER A 192 -0.53 3.36 28.01
N ALA A 193 0.54 3.90 27.42
CA ALA A 193 1.58 4.64 28.13
C ALA A 193 1.06 5.88 28.88
N ARG A 194 -0.08 6.42 28.45
CA ARG A 194 -0.77 7.58 29.06
C ARG A 194 -1.91 7.20 30.00
N GLY A 195 -2.22 5.90 30.12
CA GLY A 195 -3.38 5.42 30.88
C GLY A 195 -4.73 5.76 30.24
N GLU A 196 -4.75 6.04 28.93
CA GLU A 196 -5.96 6.33 28.16
C GLU A 196 -6.40 5.07 27.39
N SER A 197 -7.70 4.86 27.20
CA SER A 197 -8.22 3.78 26.32
C SER A 197 -8.49 4.31 24.92
N ALA A 198 -8.25 3.48 23.89
CA ALA A 198 -8.66 3.76 22.52
C ALA A 198 -10.18 3.96 22.41
N ASP A 199 -10.96 3.34 23.29
CA ASP A 199 -12.42 3.48 23.34
C ASP A 199 -12.88 4.88 23.73
N ALA A 200 -12.00 5.67 24.36
CA ALA A 200 -12.31 7.05 24.73
C ALA A 200 -12.36 7.98 23.51
N VAL A 201 -11.80 7.56 22.38
CA VAL A 201 -11.77 8.33 21.14
C VAL A 201 -12.77 7.73 20.15
N GLU A 202 -13.81 8.49 19.81
CA GLU A 202 -14.91 8.03 18.93
C GLU A 202 -14.41 7.46 17.60
N SER A 203 -13.36 8.06 17.01
CA SER A 203 -12.77 7.58 15.75
C SER A 203 -12.03 6.25 15.88
N TYR A 204 -11.69 5.81 17.08
CA TYR A 204 -10.90 4.60 17.36
C TYR A 204 -11.75 3.44 17.88
N LYS A 205 -12.92 3.71 18.47
CA LYS A 205 -13.82 2.69 19.03
C LYS A 205 -14.01 1.46 18.13
N LEU A 206 -14.30 1.67 16.85
CA LEU A 206 -14.57 0.58 15.90
C LEU A 206 -13.30 -0.08 15.32
N THR A 207 -12.12 0.49 15.57
CA THR A 207 -10.84 0.02 15.02
C THR A 207 -10.11 -0.94 15.96
N PHE A 208 -10.33 -0.81 17.28
CA PHE A 208 -9.61 -1.57 18.30
C PHE A 208 -10.46 -2.61 19.03
N ASP A 209 -11.74 -2.78 18.65
CA ASP A 209 -12.57 -3.86 19.16
C ASP A 209 -11.93 -5.23 18.84
N GLU A 210 -11.81 -6.11 19.83
CA GLU A 210 -11.33 -7.47 19.61
C GLU A 210 -12.27 -8.21 18.64
N PRO A 211 -11.76 -8.95 17.63
CA PRO A 211 -12.60 -9.68 16.71
C PRO A 211 -13.42 -10.72 17.48
N THR A 212 -14.72 -10.48 17.62
CA THR A 212 -15.66 -11.35 18.35
C THR A 212 -16.41 -12.32 17.42
N ASP A 213 -15.96 -12.50 16.17
CA ASP A 213 -16.61 -13.41 15.23
C ASP A 213 -15.97 -14.82 15.18
N PRO A 214 -16.64 -15.86 15.70
CA PRO A 214 -16.22 -17.26 15.54
C PRO A 214 -16.35 -17.80 14.09
N GLY A 215 -16.82 -16.98 13.13
CA GLY A 215 -16.86 -17.27 11.70
C GLY A 215 -15.59 -16.95 10.91
N ALA A 216 -14.53 -16.44 11.54
CA ALA A 216 -13.24 -16.20 10.89
C ALA A 216 -12.63 -17.52 10.34
N PRO A 217 -11.95 -17.51 9.17
CA PRO A 217 -11.52 -18.72 8.48
C PRO A 217 -10.67 -19.64 9.39
N PRO A 218 -10.84 -20.97 9.30
CA PRO A 218 -10.22 -21.96 10.20
C PRO A 218 -8.67 -21.94 10.24
N ALA A 219 -8.03 -21.17 9.36
CA ALA A 219 -6.57 -20.94 9.38
C ALA A 219 -6.09 -20.11 10.59
N LEU A 220 -6.95 -19.27 11.20
CA LEU A 220 -6.61 -18.49 12.39
C LEU A 220 -6.81 -19.28 13.70
N LEU A 221 -7.83 -20.13 13.77
CA LEU A 221 -8.04 -21.01 14.92
C LEU A 221 -6.99 -22.13 15.01
N ALA A 222 -6.51 -22.64 13.87
CA ALA A 222 -5.44 -23.64 13.83
C ALA A 222 -4.12 -23.12 14.42
N ARG A 223 -3.78 -21.84 14.22
CA ARG A 223 -2.52 -21.26 14.72
C ARG A 223 -2.50 -21.06 16.23
N ALA A 224 -3.63 -20.75 16.86
CA ALA A 224 -3.68 -20.54 18.31
C ALA A 224 -3.55 -21.86 19.09
N GLU A 225 -4.15 -22.95 18.61
CA GLU A 225 -3.98 -24.27 19.21
C GLU A 225 -2.58 -24.86 18.97
N ASP A 226 -2.02 -24.67 17.78
CA ASP A 226 -0.67 -25.14 17.45
C ASP A 226 0.40 -24.34 18.21
N LEU A 227 0.23 -23.02 18.39
CA LEU A 227 1.13 -22.20 19.21
C LEU A 227 1.02 -22.56 20.70
N ARG A 228 -0.18 -22.85 21.21
CA ARG A 228 -0.37 -23.34 22.59
C ARG A 228 0.23 -24.73 22.79
N LYS A 229 0.10 -25.65 21.81
CA LYS A 229 0.76 -26.97 21.85
C LYS A 229 2.29 -26.84 21.77
N ALA A 230 2.81 -25.98 20.91
CA ALA A 230 4.24 -25.73 20.79
C ALA A 230 4.83 -25.12 22.07
N LEU A 231 4.15 -24.13 22.67
CA LEU A 231 4.55 -23.54 23.95
C LEU A 231 4.45 -24.53 25.12
N ALA A 232 3.46 -25.43 25.11
CA ALA A 232 3.35 -26.50 26.10
C ALA A 232 4.45 -27.56 25.95
N MET A 233 4.86 -27.89 24.73
CA MET A 233 6.00 -28.79 24.47
C MET A 233 7.33 -28.18 24.89
N VAL A 234 7.51 -26.86 24.71
CA VAL A 234 8.69 -26.13 25.18
C VAL A 234 8.74 -26.05 26.71
N LYS A 235 7.61 -25.81 27.38
CA LYS A 235 7.52 -25.81 28.85
C LYS A 235 7.76 -27.18 29.48
N GLY A 236 7.33 -28.25 28.81
CA GLY A 236 7.58 -29.63 29.25
C GLY A 236 9.04 -30.07 29.16
N HIS A 237 9.87 -29.39 28.36
CA HIS A 237 11.30 -29.68 28.21
C HIS A 237 12.19 -28.94 29.21
N THR A 238 11.70 -27.87 29.84
CA THR A 238 12.47 -27.08 30.80
C THR A 238 12.41 -27.61 32.25
N ASP A 239 11.49 -28.52 32.57
CA ASP A 239 11.33 -29.10 33.92
C ASP A 239 11.97 -30.48 34.12
N SER A 240 12.52 -31.11 33.07
CA SER A 240 13.32 -32.33 33.22
C SER A 240 14.80 -31.99 33.42
N GLY A 241 15.15 -31.86 34.70
CA GLY A 241 16.40 -31.32 35.21
C GLY A 241 17.70 -31.88 34.63
N LEU A 242 18.62 -30.95 34.37
CA LEU A 242 20.06 -31.13 34.51
C LEU A 242 20.50 -30.32 35.74
N THR A 243 20.45 -30.96 36.91
CA THR A 243 21.24 -30.57 38.09
C THR A 243 22.71 -30.97 37.90
N PRO A 244 23.66 -30.26 38.55
CA PRO A 244 25.09 -30.25 38.21
C PRO A 244 25.81 -31.59 38.41
#